data_AF-W7CSH5-F1
#
_entry.id   AF-W7CSH5-F1
#
_cell.length_a   1.000
_cell.length_b   1.000
_cell.length_c   1.000
_cell.angle_alpha   90.00
_cell.angle_beta   90.00
_cell.angle_gamma   90.00
#
_symmetry.space_group_name_H-M   'P 1'
#
loop_
_entity.id
_entity.type
_entity.pdbx_description
1 polymer ?
#
loop_
_entity_poly.entity_id
_entity_poly.type
_entity_poly.pdbx_seq_one_letter_code
_entity_poly.pdbx_strand_id
1 'polypeptide(L)'
;MICERVKQLHTDSLVECISLPIESRSEKSDKAEVILNWWENLEQAQIRHAIKYEYCGHTDVSNCYDSIYTHTISWAIHTKEWAKLSENRSQHKGIGNKIDAKITHMRHGQTNGIPQGSVLMDFIAEVVLSYADSKLTASLKELNLSDFYIMRYRDDYRIFSNSKDTVERIIKALSETLAEINMKLNTSKTFISSDIIKDAIKPDKLYWDVKRSSLEYKESGKIAFKLSIQKHLIQIKLLADKYPHSGSIRRALSDIYKYRISELDSTPNDINQLISITIDIMMKNPNTIEHCVVILSKLVTLIEKDRISDIIDKITCKFESTPNTDFVELWLQRLSIVDDRDKAYNSKNL
;
A
#
# COMPACT_ATOMS: atom_id res chain seq x y z
N MET A 1 29.61 -8.99 2.49
CA MET A 1 29.50 -7.67 3.15
C MET A 1 28.06 -7.23 3.43
N ILE A 2 27.25 -6.74 2.47
CA ILE A 2 25.89 -6.23 2.79
C ILE A 2 25.00 -7.32 3.41
N CYS A 3 24.96 -8.52 2.84
CA CYS A 3 24.17 -9.62 3.39
C CYS A 3 24.63 -10.02 4.81
N GLU A 4 25.93 -9.96 5.10
CA GLU A 4 26.45 -10.24 6.44
C GLU A 4 26.05 -9.14 7.42
N ARG A 5 26.11 -7.87 6.99
CA ARG A 5 25.67 -6.75 7.81
C ARG A 5 24.18 -6.83 8.14
N VAL A 6 23.34 -7.16 7.16
CA VAL A 6 21.90 -7.36 7.38
C VAL A 6 21.68 -8.50 8.36
N LYS A 7 22.36 -9.65 8.20
CA LYS A 7 22.31 -10.75 9.17
C LYS A 7 22.69 -10.28 10.58
N GLN A 8 23.78 -9.53 10.73
CA GLN A 8 24.20 -8.97 12.02
C GLN A 8 23.14 -8.06 12.64
N LEU A 9 22.46 -7.23 11.84
CA LEU A 9 21.38 -6.36 12.32
C LEU A 9 20.18 -7.16 12.84
N HIS A 10 19.95 -8.38 12.34
CA HIS A 10 18.85 -9.24 12.78
C HIS A 10 19.22 -10.18 13.94
N THR A 11 20.47 -10.66 14.06
CA THR A 11 20.85 -11.72 15.03
C THR A 11 20.47 -11.39 16.47
N ASP A 12 20.63 -10.14 16.89
CA ASP A 12 20.37 -9.70 18.27
C ASP A 12 19.14 -8.82 18.42
N SER A 13 18.33 -8.68 17.35
CA SER A 13 17.17 -7.80 17.30
C SER A 13 16.03 -8.33 18.16
N LEU A 14 15.43 -7.46 18.97
CA LEU A 14 14.17 -7.73 19.68
C LEU A 14 12.94 -7.48 18.80
N VAL A 15 13.15 -7.04 17.55
CA VAL A 15 12.13 -6.83 16.54
C VAL A 15 12.21 -7.96 15.51
N GLU A 16 11.12 -8.71 15.37
CA GLU A 16 10.96 -9.71 14.32
C GLU A 16 10.53 -9.01 13.01
N CYS A 17 11.45 -8.96 12.04
CA CYS A 17 11.14 -8.44 10.70
C CYS A 17 10.57 -9.56 9.82
N ILE A 18 9.33 -9.35 9.34
CA ILE A 18 8.63 -10.26 8.43
C ILE A 18 8.48 -9.68 7.02
N SER A 19 9.30 -8.70 6.62
CA SER A 19 9.24 -8.07 5.29
C SER A 19 10.44 -8.33 4.39
N LEU A 20 11.36 -9.21 4.81
CA LEU A 20 12.49 -9.59 3.96
C LEU A 20 11.99 -10.26 2.67
N PRO A 21 12.44 -9.83 1.48
CA PRO A 21 12.04 -10.44 0.22
C PRO A 21 12.37 -11.93 0.20
N ILE A 22 11.38 -12.77 -0.14
CA ILE A 22 11.55 -14.21 -0.39
C ILE A 22 11.26 -14.46 -1.87
N GLU A 23 12.06 -15.34 -2.48
CA GLU A 23 11.85 -15.82 -3.85
C GLU A 23 10.62 -16.74 -3.91
N SER A 24 9.68 -16.48 -4.82
CA SER A 24 8.52 -17.37 -4.96
C SER A 24 8.96 -18.73 -5.53
N ARG A 25 8.25 -19.78 -5.12
CA ARG A 25 8.34 -21.13 -5.70
C ARG A 25 7.12 -21.49 -6.55
N SER A 26 6.23 -20.55 -6.86
CA SER A 26 4.93 -20.80 -7.54
C SER A 26 4.80 -20.06 -8.89
N GLU A 27 3.73 -20.36 -9.65
CA GLU A 27 3.42 -19.72 -10.95
C GLU A 27 2.88 -18.28 -10.86
N LYS A 28 2.66 -17.73 -9.65
CA LYS A 28 2.26 -16.32 -9.48
C LYS A 28 3.47 -15.40 -9.63
N SER A 29 3.25 -14.13 -10.02
CA SER A 29 4.34 -13.16 -10.01
C SER A 29 4.87 -12.95 -8.59
N ASP A 30 6.19 -12.90 -8.43
CA ASP A 30 6.86 -12.78 -7.13
C ASP A 30 6.27 -11.66 -6.27
N LYS A 31 5.97 -10.50 -6.88
CA LYS A 31 5.40 -9.34 -6.18
C LYS A 31 4.03 -9.63 -5.57
N ALA A 32 3.13 -10.27 -6.30
CA ALA A 32 1.76 -10.51 -5.84
C ALA A 32 1.73 -11.56 -4.73
N GLU A 33 2.56 -12.59 -4.84
CA GLU A 33 2.62 -13.67 -3.85
C GLU A 33 3.33 -13.23 -2.56
N VAL A 34 4.42 -12.47 -2.67
CA VAL A 34 5.09 -11.85 -1.52
C VAL A 34 4.10 -10.95 -0.77
N ILE A 35 3.43 -10.01 -1.45
CA ILE A 35 2.52 -9.06 -0.78
C ILE A 35 1.32 -9.76 -0.13
N LEU A 36 0.69 -10.72 -0.81
CA LEU A 36 -0.47 -11.45 -0.27
C LEU A 36 -0.08 -12.33 0.92
N ASN A 37 0.98 -13.13 0.76
CA ASN A 37 1.43 -14.05 1.80
C ASN A 37 1.83 -13.26 3.05
N TRP A 38 2.61 -12.20 2.91
CA TRP A 38 3.10 -11.47 4.08
C TRP A 38 2.06 -10.60 4.79
N TRP A 39 1.14 -9.95 4.04
CA TRP A 39 0.10 -9.15 4.68
C TRP A 39 -0.93 -10.01 5.40
N GLU A 40 -1.32 -11.13 4.79
CA GLU A 40 -2.10 -12.16 5.50
C GLU A 40 -1.31 -12.70 6.69
N ASN A 41 0.01 -12.90 6.57
CA ASN A 41 0.85 -13.32 7.70
C ASN A 41 0.91 -12.28 8.81
N LEU A 42 0.94 -10.97 8.55
CA LEU A 42 0.91 -9.95 9.61
C LEU A 42 -0.41 -9.97 10.37
N GLU A 43 -1.55 -9.98 9.66
CA GLU A 43 -2.87 -10.03 10.29
C GLU A 43 -3.05 -11.33 11.10
N GLN A 44 -2.68 -12.47 10.51
CA GLN A 44 -2.78 -13.78 11.18
C GLN A 44 -1.79 -13.93 12.34
N ALA A 45 -0.59 -13.36 12.24
CA ALA A 45 0.36 -13.33 13.34
C ALA A 45 -0.18 -12.47 14.49
N GLN A 46 -0.75 -11.30 14.20
CA GLN A 46 -1.38 -10.47 15.23
C GLN A 46 -2.51 -11.22 15.96
N ILE A 47 -3.41 -11.89 15.23
CA ILE A 47 -4.47 -12.72 15.81
C ILE A 47 -3.87 -13.84 16.67
N ARG A 48 -2.80 -14.50 16.19
CA ARG A 48 -2.12 -15.56 16.94
C ARG A 48 -1.54 -15.04 18.26
N HIS A 49 -0.95 -13.85 18.26
CA HIS A 49 -0.36 -13.27 19.47
C HIS A 49 -1.40 -12.81 20.50
N ALA A 50 -2.67 -12.63 20.11
CA ALA A 50 -3.76 -12.32 21.02
C ALA A 50 -4.00 -13.40 22.09
N ILE A 51 -3.50 -14.64 21.89
CA ILE A 51 -3.57 -15.68 22.93
C ILE A 51 -2.66 -15.39 24.13
N LYS A 52 -1.57 -14.64 23.91
CA LYS A 52 -0.50 -14.43 24.90
C LYS A 52 -0.49 -13.01 25.48
N TYR A 53 -1.01 -12.04 24.74
CA TYR A 53 -0.89 -10.63 25.06
C TYR A 53 -2.26 -9.96 25.12
N GLU A 54 -2.43 -9.03 26.05
CA GLU A 54 -3.66 -8.25 26.22
C GLU A 54 -3.70 -6.99 25.36
N TYR A 55 -2.53 -6.35 25.12
CA TYR A 55 -2.42 -5.09 24.38
C TYR A 55 -1.57 -5.24 23.13
N CYS A 56 -1.96 -4.52 22.07
CA CYS A 56 -1.19 -4.36 20.84
C CYS A 56 -1.08 -2.88 20.47
N GLY A 57 0.13 -2.34 20.43
CA GLY A 57 0.44 -1.05 19.84
C GLY A 57 0.58 -1.15 18.33
N HIS A 58 -0.20 -0.35 17.60
CA HIS A 58 -0.11 -0.18 16.16
C HIS A 58 0.59 1.14 15.89
N THR A 59 1.57 1.13 15.00
CA THR A 59 2.21 2.36 14.50
C THR A 59 2.88 2.09 13.16
N ASP A 60 2.98 3.11 12.31
CA ASP A 60 3.73 3.08 11.05
C ASP A 60 4.67 4.29 10.96
N VAL A 61 5.67 4.20 10.10
CA VAL A 61 6.54 5.33 9.76
C VAL A 61 5.83 6.26 8.77
N SER A 62 5.72 7.54 9.11
CA SER A 62 5.22 8.57 8.20
C SER A 62 6.11 8.72 6.98
N ASN A 63 5.52 8.67 5.77
CA ASN A 63 6.22 8.92 4.51
C ASN A 63 7.56 8.17 4.42
N CYS A 64 7.57 6.87 4.74
CA CYS A 64 8.79 6.11 4.99
C CYS A 64 9.88 6.32 3.93
N TYR A 65 9.58 6.07 2.65
CA TYR A 65 10.56 6.18 1.57
C TYR A 65 11.06 7.62 1.36
N ASP A 66 10.19 8.62 1.50
CA ASP A 66 10.53 10.03 1.30
C ASP A 66 11.27 10.62 2.50
N SER A 67 11.14 10.01 3.68
CA SER A 67 11.78 10.42 4.92
C SER A 67 13.18 9.83 5.11
N ILE A 68 13.59 8.85 4.29
CA ILE A 68 14.94 8.27 4.38
C ILE A 68 15.97 9.32 3.99
N TYR A 69 16.77 9.74 4.98
CA TYR A 69 17.96 10.56 4.75
C TYR A 69 19.06 9.66 4.14
N THR A 70 19.51 9.94 2.92
CA THR A 70 20.31 8.99 2.11
C THR A 70 21.64 8.59 2.77
N HIS A 71 22.24 9.48 3.56
CA HIS A 71 23.46 9.16 4.33
C HIS A 71 23.23 8.09 5.42
N THR A 72 21.99 7.88 5.88
CA THR A 72 21.64 6.78 6.80
C THR A 72 21.88 5.41 6.18
N ILE A 73 21.91 5.29 4.85
CA ILE A 73 22.28 4.06 4.15
C ILE A 73 23.72 3.67 4.48
N SER A 74 24.62 4.66 4.51
CA SER A 74 26.01 4.42 4.93
C SER A 74 26.08 4.04 6.41
N TRP A 75 25.29 4.69 7.27
CA TRP A 75 25.24 4.36 8.70
C TRP A 75 24.73 2.94 8.93
N ALA A 76 23.70 2.50 8.19
CA ALA A 76 23.16 1.15 8.30
C ALA A 76 24.20 0.09 7.89
N ILE A 77 24.94 0.36 6.80
CA ILE A 77 25.91 -0.58 6.24
C ILE A 77 27.22 -0.62 7.04
N HIS A 78 27.73 0.52 7.48
CA HIS A 78 29.08 0.65 8.06
C HIS A 78 29.14 1.16 9.49
N THR A 79 28.00 1.52 10.10
CA THR A 79 27.85 2.31 11.33
C THR A 79 28.03 3.83 11.16
N LYS A 80 27.41 4.58 12.06
CA LYS A 80 27.45 6.05 12.08
C LYS A 80 28.84 6.57 12.44
N GLU A 81 29.54 5.85 13.31
CA GLU A 81 30.89 6.15 13.78
C GLU A 81 31.87 6.06 12.61
N TRP A 82 31.84 4.94 11.87
CA TRP A 82 32.67 4.74 10.69
C TRP A 82 32.45 5.83 9.63
N ALA A 83 31.19 6.16 9.36
CA ALA A 83 30.82 7.15 8.34
C ALA A 83 31.23 8.59 8.71
N LYS A 84 31.42 8.89 10.01
CA LYS A 84 31.81 10.22 10.49
C LYS A 84 33.33 10.46 10.45
N LEU A 85 34.15 9.41 10.36
CA LEU A 85 35.61 9.51 10.23
C LEU A 85 35.99 10.26 8.95
N SER A 86 36.91 11.24 9.06
CA SER A 86 37.27 12.14 7.96
C SER A 86 37.75 11.40 6.70
N GLU A 87 38.54 10.34 6.89
CA GLU A 87 39.06 9.48 5.82
C GLU A 87 37.98 8.68 5.06
N ASN A 88 36.82 8.48 5.70
CA ASN A 88 35.71 7.67 5.16
C ASN A 88 34.57 8.54 4.59
N ARG A 89 34.65 9.87 4.65
CA ARG A 89 33.58 10.76 4.13
C ARG A 89 33.49 10.82 2.61
N SER A 90 34.52 10.34 1.89
CA SER A 90 34.49 10.33 0.43
C SER A 90 33.42 9.39 -0.10
N GLN A 91 32.67 9.84 -1.12
CA GLN A 91 31.71 9.00 -1.86
C GLN A 91 32.33 7.74 -2.48
N HIS A 92 33.65 7.71 -2.66
CA HIS A 92 34.37 6.57 -3.22
C HIS A 92 34.80 5.53 -2.16
N LYS A 93 34.64 5.85 -0.86
CA LYS A 93 35.04 5.00 0.27
C LYS A 93 33.84 4.25 0.83
N GLY A 94 33.95 2.93 0.92
CA GLY A 94 32.88 2.05 1.42
C GLY A 94 31.70 1.90 0.44
N ILE A 95 31.02 0.76 0.47
CA ILE A 95 29.86 0.53 -0.42
C ILE A 95 28.67 1.43 -0.08
N GLY A 96 28.42 1.70 1.22
CA GLY A 96 27.32 2.54 1.67
C GLY A 96 27.35 3.95 1.08
N ASN A 97 28.51 4.62 1.11
CA ASN A 97 28.65 5.95 0.49
C ASN A 97 28.49 5.91 -1.04
N LYS A 98 28.94 4.83 -1.69
CA LYS A 98 28.75 4.67 -3.14
C LYS A 98 27.27 4.55 -3.50
N ILE A 99 26.50 3.79 -2.71
CA ILE A 99 25.04 3.62 -2.89
C ILE A 99 24.33 4.95 -2.65
N ASP A 100 24.61 5.59 -1.51
CA ASP A 100 24.09 6.92 -1.15
C ASP A 100 24.33 7.95 -2.26
N ALA A 101 25.57 8.03 -2.77
CA ALA A 101 25.90 8.91 -3.89
C ALA A 101 25.05 8.61 -5.13
N LYS A 102 24.88 7.34 -5.52
CA LYS A 102 24.05 6.98 -6.68
C LYS A 102 22.59 7.38 -6.49
N ILE A 103 22.03 7.18 -5.29
CA ILE A 103 20.65 7.58 -4.97
C ILE A 103 20.49 9.10 -5.01
N THR A 104 21.44 9.83 -4.42
CA THR A 104 21.46 11.29 -4.45
C THR A 104 21.53 11.84 -5.89
N HIS A 105 22.32 11.20 -6.77
CA HIS A 105 22.35 11.57 -8.19
C HIS A 105 21.01 11.31 -8.90
N MET A 106 20.29 10.24 -8.57
CA MET A 106 18.93 9.98 -9.09
C MET A 106 17.91 11.01 -8.60
N ARG A 107 18.22 11.72 -7.51
CA ARG A 107 17.36 12.72 -6.86
C ARG A 107 17.86 14.16 -7.07
N HIS A 108 18.60 14.42 -8.14
CA HIS A 108 19.13 15.75 -8.48
C HIS A 108 19.92 16.42 -7.35
N GLY A 109 20.68 15.63 -6.58
CA GLY A 109 21.47 16.15 -5.46
C GLY A 109 20.71 16.25 -4.13
N GLN A 110 19.42 15.89 -4.08
CA GLN A 110 18.68 15.83 -2.82
C GLN A 110 19.11 14.63 -1.99
N THR A 111 19.21 14.84 -0.68
CA THR A 111 19.64 13.84 0.31
C THR A 111 18.48 13.30 1.15
N ASN A 112 17.24 13.70 0.86
CA ASN A 112 16.04 13.19 1.50
C ASN A 112 15.18 12.46 0.50
N GLY A 113 14.82 11.23 0.85
CA GLY A 113 13.97 10.35 0.09
C GLY A 113 14.73 9.44 -0.87
N ILE A 114 14.23 8.22 -1.03
CA ILE A 114 14.71 7.26 -2.03
C ILE A 114 13.64 7.04 -3.11
N PRO A 115 14.01 6.66 -4.34
CA PRO A 115 13.04 6.28 -5.37
C PRO A 115 12.14 5.13 -4.92
N GLN A 116 10.87 5.12 -5.36
CA GLN A 116 9.88 4.09 -5.02
C GLN A 116 9.60 3.18 -6.22
N GLY A 117 9.11 1.95 -5.96
CA GLY A 117 8.59 1.05 -7.01
C GLY A 117 9.55 -0.03 -7.52
N SER A 118 10.74 -0.15 -6.94
CA SER A 118 11.69 -1.24 -7.26
C SER A 118 12.04 -2.08 -6.04
N VAL A 119 12.23 -3.38 -6.25
CA VAL A 119 12.65 -4.33 -5.20
C VAL A 119 14.00 -3.95 -4.60
N LEU A 120 14.88 -3.32 -5.39
CA LEU A 120 16.14 -2.81 -4.89
C LEU A 120 15.94 -1.69 -3.86
N MET A 121 15.05 -0.72 -4.14
CA MET A 121 14.79 0.37 -3.20
C MET A 121 14.06 -0.11 -1.96
N ASP A 122 13.15 -1.07 -2.11
CA ASP A 122 12.51 -1.80 -1.01
C ASP A 122 13.55 -2.46 -0.09
N PHE A 123 14.57 -3.08 -0.66
CA PHE A 123 15.66 -3.68 0.10
C PHE A 123 16.52 -2.62 0.80
N ILE A 124 16.82 -1.49 0.13
CA ILE A 124 17.54 -0.38 0.77
C ILE A 124 16.76 0.21 1.95
N ALA A 125 15.44 0.40 1.81
CA ALA A 125 14.58 0.82 2.92
C ALA A 125 14.65 -0.18 4.08
N GLU A 126 14.59 -1.47 3.78
CA GLU A 126 14.69 -2.55 4.77
C GLU A 126 16.02 -2.56 5.52
N VAL A 127 17.14 -2.26 4.83
CA VAL A 127 18.46 -2.11 5.47
C VAL A 127 18.46 -0.95 6.47
N VAL A 128 17.86 0.18 6.12
CA VAL A 128 17.75 1.36 7.01
C VAL A 128 16.83 1.08 8.20
N LEU A 129 15.70 0.42 7.97
CA LEU A 129 14.76 0.05 9.04
C LEU A 129 15.36 -1.00 9.97
N SER A 130 16.10 -1.98 9.46
CA SER A 130 16.83 -2.95 10.28
C SER A 130 17.91 -2.27 11.16
N TYR A 131 18.52 -1.20 10.66
CA TYR A 131 19.40 -0.37 11.46
C TYR A 131 18.63 0.37 12.58
N ALA A 132 17.44 0.89 12.29
CA ALA A 132 16.56 1.47 13.31
C ALA A 132 16.18 0.43 14.38
N ASP A 133 15.80 -0.79 13.97
CA ASP A 133 15.44 -1.89 14.87
C ASP A 133 16.61 -2.28 15.80
N SER A 134 17.84 -2.27 15.28
CA SER A 134 19.04 -2.55 16.09
C SER A 134 19.26 -1.48 17.18
N LYS A 135 18.98 -0.21 16.87
CA LYS A 135 19.06 0.88 17.84
C LYS A 135 17.93 0.82 18.86
N LEU A 136 16.71 0.53 18.40
CA LEU A 136 15.57 0.32 19.29
C LEU A 136 15.90 -0.81 20.27
N THR A 137 16.45 -1.91 19.77
CA THR A 137 16.86 -3.04 20.61
C THR A 137 17.85 -2.64 21.70
N ALA A 138 18.86 -1.81 21.38
CA ALA A 138 19.78 -1.29 22.37
C ALA A 138 19.07 -0.44 23.44
N SER A 139 18.19 0.48 23.01
CA SER A 139 17.38 1.31 23.91
C SER A 139 16.47 0.49 24.83
N LEU A 140 15.81 -0.55 24.30
CA LEU A 140 14.92 -1.42 25.09
C LEU A 140 15.69 -2.25 26.13
N LYS A 141 16.92 -2.68 25.81
CA LYS A 141 17.79 -3.38 26.77
C LYS A 141 18.20 -2.44 27.91
N GLU A 142 18.49 -1.17 27.63
CA GLU A 142 18.79 -0.17 28.66
C GLU A 142 17.58 0.14 29.56
N LEU A 143 16.37 0.16 29.00
CA LEU A 143 15.12 0.36 29.75
C LEU A 143 14.71 -0.85 30.60
N ASN A 144 15.43 -1.99 30.46
CA ASN A 144 15.17 -3.26 31.14
C ASN A 144 13.70 -3.70 31.05
N LEU A 145 13.09 -3.51 29.88
CA LEU A 145 11.73 -3.93 29.62
C LEU A 145 11.67 -5.44 29.41
N SER A 146 10.59 -6.06 29.88
CA SER A 146 10.31 -7.48 29.70
C SER A 146 8.83 -7.69 29.35
N ASP A 147 8.48 -8.93 29.01
CA ASP A 147 7.13 -9.33 28.59
C ASP A 147 6.55 -8.50 27.44
N PHE A 148 7.31 -8.43 26.34
CA PHE A 148 6.83 -7.87 25.10
C PHE A 148 7.28 -8.71 23.91
N TYR A 149 6.64 -8.47 22.78
CA TYR A 149 7.05 -9.00 21.49
C TYR A 149 6.80 -7.92 20.44
N ILE A 150 7.78 -7.69 19.56
CA ILE A 150 7.67 -6.67 18.51
C ILE A 150 7.83 -7.37 17.18
N MET A 151 6.90 -7.12 16.27
CA MET A 151 7.03 -7.52 14.88
C MET A 151 6.89 -6.31 13.97
N ARG A 152 7.58 -6.37 12.83
CA ARG A 152 7.55 -5.33 11.81
C ARG A 152 7.34 -5.93 10.44
N TYR A 153 6.41 -5.34 9.69
CA TYR A 153 6.26 -5.55 8.26
C TYR A 153 6.46 -4.23 7.55
N ARG A 154 7.57 -4.07 6.83
CA ARG A 154 7.96 -2.80 6.20
C ARG A 154 8.00 -1.69 7.24
N ASP A 155 7.22 -0.63 7.06
CA ASP A 155 7.08 0.50 7.97
C ASP A 155 6.04 0.27 9.07
N ASP A 156 5.20 -0.77 8.99
CA ASP A 156 4.19 -1.12 10.00
C ASP A 156 4.80 -1.92 11.16
N TYR A 157 4.71 -1.38 12.38
CA TYR A 157 5.07 -2.07 13.63
C TYR A 157 3.82 -2.57 14.36
N ARG A 158 3.96 -3.72 15.03
CA ARG A 158 3.04 -4.25 16.04
C ARG A 158 3.81 -4.59 17.30
N ILE A 159 3.42 -3.97 18.42
CA ILE A 159 4.08 -4.09 19.71
C ILE A 159 3.11 -4.73 20.70
N PHE A 160 3.40 -5.95 21.12
CA PHE A 160 2.54 -6.72 22.01
C PHE A 160 3.09 -6.72 23.43
N SER A 161 2.22 -6.58 24.44
CA SER A 161 2.55 -6.78 25.85
C SER A 161 1.28 -7.00 26.67
N ASN A 162 1.42 -7.55 27.88
CA ASN A 162 0.34 -7.57 28.87
C ASN A 162 0.24 -6.27 29.68
N SER A 163 1.17 -5.34 29.48
CA SER A 163 1.14 -4.02 30.12
C SER A 163 1.02 -2.93 29.07
N LYS A 164 -0.05 -2.12 29.17
CA LYS A 164 -0.23 -0.93 28.34
C LYS A 164 0.94 0.06 28.49
N ASP A 165 1.47 0.22 29.70
CA ASP A 165 2.64 1.08 29.96
C ASP A 165 3.88 0.59 29.19
N THR A 166 4.11 -0.73 29.14
CA THR A 166 5.21 -1.30 28.35
C THR A 166 5.06 -0.95 26.87
N VAL A 167 3.86 -1.06 26.32
CA VAL A 167 3.60 -0.68 24.92
C VAL A 167 3.88 0.81 24.70
N GLU A 168 3.39 1.69 25.57
CA GLU A 168 3.60 3.15 25.48
C GLU A 168 5.10 3.50 25.53
N ARG A 169 5.85 2.86 26.44
CA ARG A 169 7.30 3.05 26.57
C ARG A 169 8.06 2.58 25.34
N ILE A 170 7.68 1.45 24.73
CA ILE A 170 8.28 0.96 23.48
C ILE A 170 7.97 1.90 22.32
N ILE A 171 6.72 2.36 22.18
CA ILE A 171 6.34 3.34 21.14
C ILE A 171 7.16 4.62 21.28
N LYS A 172 7.35 5.11 22.51
CA LYS A 172 8.19 6.28 22.79
C LYS A 172 9.65 6.04 22.38
N ALA A 173 10.25 4.92 22.80
CA ALA A 173 11.63 4.56 22.44
C ALA A 173 11.81 4.41 20.92
N LEU A 174 10.81 3.83 20.23
CA LEU A 174 10.80 3.74 18.76
C LEU A 174 10.72 5.13 18.11
N SER A 175 9.87 6.02 18.62
CA SER A 175 9.79 7.40 18.12
C SER A 175 11.12 8.15 18.26
N GLU A 176 11.79 8.01 19.41
CA GLU A 176 13.10 8.63 19.66
C GLU A 176 14.17 8.03 18.72
N THR A 177 14.19 6.71 18.57
CA THR A 177 15.11 5.99 17.67
C THR A 177 14.96 6.43 16.21
N LEU A 178 13.72 6.53 15.72
CA LEU A 178 13.44 6.96 14.35
C LEU A 178 13.85 8.42 14.12
N ALA A 179 13.66 9.29 15.13
CA ALA A 179 14.05 10.69 15.04
C ALA A 179 15.57 10.86 14.82
N GLU A 180 16.41 9.97 15.39
CA GLU A 180 17.86 10.00 15.19
C GLU A 180 18.33 9.73 13.74
N ILE A 181 17.45 9.13 12.93
CA ILE A 181 17.69 8.83 11.52
C ILE A 181 16.76 9.63 10.60
N ASN A 182 16.22 10.76 11.10
CA ASN A 182 15.32 11.68 10.39
C ASN A 182 13.96 11.09 9.99
N MET A 183 13.51 10.01 10.64
CA MET A 183 12.22 9.39 10.41
C MET A 183 11.25 9.69 11.57
N LYS A 184 9.95 9.56 11.33
CA LYS A 184 8.91 9.88 12.33
C LYS A 184 7.78 8.86 12.27
N LEU A 185 7.17 8.57 13.40
CA LEU A 185 5.94 7.80 13.46
C LEU A 185 4.76 8.59 12.91
N ASN A 186 3.76 7.90 12.40
CA ASN A 186 2.50 8.46 11.95
C ASN A 186 1.49 8.48 13.10
N THR A 187 1.31 9.65 13.68
CA THR A 187 0.44 9.84 14.84
C THR A 187 -1.02 9.50 14.54
N SER A 188 -1.49 9.68 13.29
CA SER A 188 -2.87 9.39 12.90
C SER A 188 -3.23 7.90 12.89
N LYS A 189 -2.22 7.05 12.72
CA LYS A 189 -2.34 5.59 12.71
C LYS A 189 -1.71 4.93 13.94
N THR A 190 -1.16 5.73 14.84
CA THR A 190 -0.57 5.23 16.08
C THR A 190 -1.63 5.13 17.16
N PHE A 191 -1.92 3.92 17.63
CA PHE A 191 -2.87 3.67 18.71
C PHE A 191 -2.54 2.39 19.45
N ILE A 192 -3.12 2.21 20.64
CA ILE A 192 -3.01 0.98 21.42
C ILE A 192 -4.38 0.32 21.45
N SER A 193 -4.42 -0.92 20.96
CA SER A 193 -5.59 -1.79 20.97
C SER A 193 -5.59 -2.69 22.22
N SER A 194 -6.76 -2.85 22.82
CA SER A 194 -7.07 -3.93 23.77
C SER A 194 -7.95 -5.03 23.14
N ASP A 195 -8.32 -4.89 21.86
CA ASP A 195 -9.04 -5.90 21.07
C ASP A 195 -8.17 -6.30 19.88
N ILE A 196 -7.11 -7.05 20.19
CA ILE A 196 -6.04 -7.41 19.25
C ILE A 196 -6.60 -8.11 18.00
N ILE A 197 -7.66 -8.90 18.15
CA ILE A 197 -8.25 -9.68 17.06
C ILE A 197 -8.99 -8.75 16.11
N LYS A 198 -9.89 -7.91 16.63
CA LYS A 198 -10.68 -7.00 15.81
C LYS A 198 -9.80 -5.99 15.08
N ASP A 199 -8.80 -5.45 15.79
CA ASP A 199 -7.90 -4.44 15.25
C ASP A 199 -6.74 -5.04 14.41
N ALA A 200 -6.74 -6.35 14.19
CA ALA A 200 -5.86 -6.98 13.20
C ALA A 200 -6.33 -6.73 11.77
N ILE A 201 -7.65 -6.63 11.56
CA ILE A 201 -8.24 -6.51 10.23
C ILE A 201 -8.79 -5.10 10.05
N LYS A 202 -8.43 -4.45 8.95
CA LYS A 202 -8.90 -3.09 8.67
C LYS A 202 -10.43 -3.04 8.55
N PRO A 203 -11.10 -1.99 9.06
CA PRO A 203 -12.56 -1.90 9.06
C PRO A 203 -13.22 -2.01 7.69
N ASP A 204 -12.57 -1.48 6.64
CA ASP A 204 -13.05 -1.54 5.26
C ASP A 204 -13.03 -2.97 4.71
N LYS A 205 -11.96 -3.73 5.04
CA LYS A 205 -11.81 -5.13 4.66
C LYS A 205 -12.86 -5.99 5.39
N LEU A 206 -13.01 -5.83 6.71
CA LEU A 206 -14.06 -6.53 7.47
C LEU A 206 -15.45 -6.29 6.88
N TYR A 207 -15.78 -5.02 6.60
CA TYR A 207 -17.07 -4.68 6.00
C TYR A 207 -17.26 -5.34 4.64
N TRP A 208 -16.25 -5.29 3.77
CA TRP A 208 -16.34 -5.87 2.44
C TRP A 208 -16.39 -7.39 2.44
N ASP A 209 -15.58 -8.07 3.26
CA ASP A 209 -15.52 -9.53 3.32
C ASP A 209 -16.86 -10.13 3.80
N VAL A 210 -17.50 -9.50 4.79
CA VAL A 210 -18.85 -9.87 5.24
C VAL A 210 -19.88 -9.62 4.13
N LYS A 211 -19.83 -8.46 3.47
CA LYS A 211 -20.73 -8.15 2.36
C LYS A 211 -20.55 -9.15 1.23
N ARG A 212 -19.34 -9.35 0.74
CA ARG A 212 -18.98 -10.27 -0.33
C ARG A 212 -19.50 -11.69 -0.06
N SER A 213 -19.31 -12.20 1.15
CA SER A 213 -19.82 -13.52 1.56
C SER A 213 -21.35 -13.64 1.45
N SER A 214 -22.08 -12.52 1.59
CA SER A 214 -23.54 -12.49 1.37
C SER A 214 -23.95 -12.42 -0.11
N LEU A 215 -23.07 -11.91 -0.98
CA LEU A 215 -23.31 -11.71 -2.41
C LEU A 215 -23.01 -12.96 -3.26
N GLU A 216 -21.98 -13.70 -2.86
CA GLU A 216 -21.44 -14.85 -3.58
C GLU A 216 -21.96 -16.18 -3.01
N TYR A 217 -22.09 -17.17 -3.87
CA TYR A 217 -22.24 -18.57 -3.49
C TYR A 217 -21.44 -19.44 -4.45
N LYS A 218 -21.17 -20.68 -4.06
CA LYS A 218 -20.50 -21.65 -4.92
C LYS A 218 -21.54 -22.55 -5.57
N GLU A 219 -21.51 -22.61 -6.89
CA GLU A 219 -22.32 -23.52 -7.69
C GLU A 219 -21.38 -24.33 -8.58
N SER A 220 -21.36 -25.65 -8.41
CA SER A 220 -20.49 -26.57 -9.19
C SER A 220 -19.01 -26.15 -9.22
N GLY A 221 -18.50 -25.61 -8.10
CA GLY A 221 -17.12 -25.14 -7.97
C GLY A 221 -16.84 -23.75 -8.57
N LYS A 222 -17.81 -23.14 -9.26
CA LYS A 222 -17.73 -21.76 -9.79
C LYS A 222 -18.36 -20.77 -8.82
N ILE A 223 -17.86 -19.53 -8.85
CA ILE A 223 -18.44 -18.41 -8.09
C ILE A 223 -19.69 -17.94 -8.84
N ALA A 224 -20.83 -17.94 -8.17
CA ALA A 224 -22.09 -17.40 -8.65
C ALA A 224 -22.57 -16.26 -7.73
N PHE A 225 -23.41 -15.37 -8.26
CA PHE A 225 -23.85 -14.17 -7.55
C PHE A 225 -25.36 -14.16 -7.37
N LYS A 226 -25.84 -13.79 -6.17
CA LYS A 226 -27.28 -13.67 -5.86
C LYS A 226 -27.92 -12.39 -6.42
N LEU A 227 -27.11 -11.38 -6.75
CA LEU A 227 -27.55 -10.06 -7.20
C LEU A 227 -27.30 -9.83 -8.69
N SER A 228 -28.08 -8.95 -9.32
CA SER A 228 -27.75 -8.41 -10.65
C SER A 228 -26.43 -7.63 -10.64
N ILE A 229 -25.84 -7.39 -11.82
CA ILE A 229 -24.57 -6.63 -11.94
C ILE A 229 -24.75 -5.22 -11.38
N GLN A 230 -25.85 -4.54 -11.72
CA GLN A 230 -26.17 -3.22 -11.17
C GLN A 230 -26.26 -3.24 -9.65
N LYS A 231 -26.99 -4.19 -9.05
CA LYS A 231 -27.10 -4.27 -7.58
C LYS A 231 -25.74 -4.55 -6.93
N HIS A 232 -24.87 -5.33 -7.58
CA HIS A 232 -23.50 -5.55 -7.12
C HIS A 232 -22.67 -4.26 -7.18
N LEU A 233 -22.70 -3.51 -8.30
CA LEU A 233 -22.05 -2.20 -8.39
C LEU A 233 -22.56 -1.22 -7.34
N ILE A 234 -23.86 -1.24 -7.01
CA ILE A 234 -24.40 -0.43 -5.90
C ILE A 234 -23.77 -0.83 -4.56
N GLN A 235 -23.53 -2.11 -4.29
CA GLN A 235 -22.82 -2.52 -3.07
C GLN A 235 -21.38 -2.01 -3.03
N ILE A 236 -20.69 -2.00 -4.19
CA ILE A 236 -19.34 -1.42 -4.31
C ILE A 236 -19.39 0.10 -4.09
N LYS A 237 -20.40 0.78 -4.63
CA LYS A 237 -20.62 2.21 -4.37
C LYS A 237 -20.84 2.48 -2.88
N LEU A 238 -21.65 1.68 -2.19
CA LEU A 238 -21.86 1.81 -0.74
C LEU A 238 -20.56 1.58 0.06
N LEU A 239 -19.72 0.64 -0.37
CA LEU A 239 -18.36 0.49 0.18
C LEU A 239 -17.54 1.77 -0.02
N ALA A 240 -17.56 2.32 -1.24
CA ALA A 240 -16.79 3.51 -1.60
C ALA A 240 -17.25 4.78 -0.87
N ASP A 241 -18.56 4.95 -0.66
CA ASP A 241 -19.10 6.06 0.12
C ASP A 241 -18.72 5.92 1.62
N LYS A 242 -18.71 4.70 2.14
CA LYS A 242 -18.42 4.43 3.57
C LYS A 242 -16.93 4.47 3.91
N TYR A 243 -16.07 3.98 3.00
CA TYR A 243 -14.63 3.95 3.17
C TYR A 243 -13.93 4.56 1.94
N PRO A 244 -13.96 5.88 1.78
CA PRO A 244 -13.35 6.55 0.64
C PRO A 244 -11.87 6.21 0.50
N HIS A 245 -11.41 6.08 -0.74
CA HIS A 245 -10.02 5.77 -1.09
C HIS A 245 -9.47 4.45 -0.51
N SER A 246 -10.33 3.55 -0.04
CA SER A 246 -9.93 2.24 0.45
C SER A 246 -9.37 1.33 -0.67
N GLY A 247 -8.38 0.50 -0.33
CA GLY A 247 -7.90 -0.58 -1.20
C GLY A 247 -8.93 -1.70 -1.42
N SER A 248 -9.91 -1.84 -0.52
CA SER A 248 -11.03 -2.77 -0.67
C SER A 248 -11.93 -2.41 -1.86
N ILE A 249 -12.08 -1.11 -2.18
CA ILE A 249 -12.82 -0.67 -3.38
C ILE A 249 -12.10 -1.18 -4.63
N ARG A 250 -10.77 -1.05 -4.67
CA ARG A 250 -9.99 -1.54 -5.82
C ARG A 250 -10.20 -3.03 -6.04
N ARG A 251 -10.05 -3.83 -4.98
CA ARG A 251 -10.29 -5.28 -5.01
C ARG A 251 -11.71 -5.59 -5.50
N ALA A 252 -12.72 -4.91 -4.95
CA ALA A 252 -14.12 -5.10 -5.33
C ALA A 252 -14.38 -4.83 -6.84
N LEU A 253 -13.80 -3.75 -7.37
CA LEU A 253 -13.88 -3.41 -8.80
C LEU A 253 -13.14 -4.42 -9.69
N SER A 254 -11.96 -4.89 -9.27
CA SER A 254 -11.25 -5.96 -9.99
C SER A 254 -12.04 -7.27 -10.00
N ASP A 255 -12.65 -7.64 -8.87
CA ASP A 255 -13.44 -8.86 -8.74
C ASP A 255 -14.71 -8.80 -9.60
N ILE A 256 -15.48 -7.72 -9.56
CA ILE A 256 -16.68 -7.59 -10.41
C ILE A 256 -16.33 -7.57 -11.90
N TYR A 257 -15.18 -6.97 -12.26
CA TYR A 257 -14.70 -7.03 -13.63
C TYR A 257 -14.43 -8.48 -14.05
N LYS A 258 -13.56 -9.16 -13.29
CA LYS A 258 -13.10 -10.52 -13.57
C LYS A 258 -14.23 -11.55 -13.63
N TYR A 259 -15.18 -11.48 -12.72
CA TYR A 259 -16.20 -12.54 -12.57
C TYR A 259 -17.53 -12.21 -13.25
N ARG A 260 -17.72 -10.99 -13.75
CA ARG A 260 -19.03 -10.58 -14.29
C ARG A 260 -18.93 -9.76 -15.56
N ILE A 261 -18.16 -8.67 -15.55
CA ILE A 261 -18.19 -7.69 -16.64
C ILE A 261 -17.37 -8.17 -17.84
N SER A 262 -16.26 -8.88 -17.62
CA SER A 262 -15.45 -9.44 -18.71
C SER A 262 -16.21 -10.49 -19.53
N GLU A 263 -17.13 -11.22 -18.92
CA GLU A 263 -17.94 -12.29 -19.54
C GLU A 263 -19.22 -11.76 -20.22
N LEU A 264 -19.44 -10.43 -20.26
CA LEU A 264 -20.58 -9.86 -20.97
C LEU A 264 -20.36 -9.92 -22.49
N ASP A 265 -21.22 -10.67 -23.18
CA ASP A 265 -21.24 -10.78 -24.65
C ASP A 265 -22.36 -9.98 -25.31
N SER A 266 -23.36 -9.53 -24.54
CA SER A 266 -24.49 -8.74 -25.04
C SER A 266 -24.71 -7.51 -24.17
N THR A 267 -25.33 -6.48 -24.75
CA THR A 267 -25.64 -5.21 -24.09
C THR A 267 -26.66 -5.44 -22.97
N PRO A 268 -26.30 -5.18 -21.71
CA PRO A 268 -27.27 -5.24 -20.61
C PRO A 268 -28.32 -4.13 -20.75
N ASN A 269 -29.58 -4.43 -20.39
CA ASN A 269 -30.66 -3.43 -20.39
C ASN A 269 -30.36 -2.22 -19.46
N ASP A 270 -29.55 -2.45 -18.43
CA ASP A 270 -29.17 -1.47 -17.41
C ASP A 270 -27.78 -0.83 -17.68
N ILE A 271 -27.25 -0.92 -18.90
CA ILE A 271 -25.90 -0.45 -19.24
C ILE A 271 -25.63 1.02 -18.87
N ASN A 272 -26.61 1.91 -19.10
CA ASN A 272 -26.50 3.32 -18.75
C ASN A 272 -26.35 3.51 -17.23
N GLN A 273 -27.05 2.69 -16.43
CA GLN A 273 -26.97 2.69 -14.99
C GLN A 273 -25.62 2.13 -14.52
N LEU A 274 -25.10 1.07 -15.17
CA LEU A 274 -23.76 0.53 -14.86
C LEU A 274 -22.68 1.60 -15.07
N ILE A 275 -22.74 2.32 -16.20
CA ILE A 275 -21.81 3.41 -16.53
C ILE A 275 -21.93 4.54 -15.50
N SER A 276 -23.16 4.98 -15.21
CA SER A 276 -23.42 6.07 -14.26
C SER A 276 -22.87 5.77 -12.85
N ILE A 277 -23.10 4.55 -12.34
CA ILE A 277 -22.58 4.12 -11.03
C ILE A 277 -21.05 4.07 -11.05
N THR A 278 -20.46 3.53 -12.12
CA THR A 278 -19.00 3.42 -12.24
C THR A 278 -18.32 4.79 -12.29
N ILE A 279 -18.90 5.75 -13.01
CA ILE A 279 -18.42 7.14 -13.05
C ILE A 279 -18.53 7.80 -11.68
N ASP A 280 -19.63 7.61 -10.94
CA ASP A 280 -19.78 8.20 -9.60
C ASP A 280 -18.72 7.67 -8.62
N ILE A 281 -18.44 6.36 -8.66
CA ILE A 281 -17.35 5.75 -7.87
C ILE A 281 -16.01 6.38 -8.24
N MET A 282 -15.71 6.46 -9.54
CA MET A 282 -14.48 7.01 -10.10
C MET A 282 -14.24 8.45 -9.66
N MET A 283 -15.26 9.32 -9.77
CA MET A 283 -15.18 10.73 -9.40
C MET A 283 -14.86 10.94 -7.93
N LYS A 284 -15.51 10.17 -7.05
CA LYS A 284 -15.34 10.31 -5.60
C LYS A 284 -14.07 9.62 -5.09
N ASN A 285 -13.47 8.73 -5.88
CA ASN A 285 -12.34 7.91 -5.47
C ASN A 285 -11.26 7.88 -6.56
N PRO A 286 -10.40 8.91 -6.66
CA PRO A 286 -9.38 9.01 -7.70
C PRO A 286 -8.40 7.83 -7.75
N ASN A 287 -8.13 7.20 -6.61
CA ASN A 287 -7.29 6.00 -6.52
C ASN A 287 -7.91 4.72 -7.12
N THR A 288 -9.13 4.80 -7.67
CA THR A 288 -9.83 3.69 -8.35
C THR A 288 -10.01 3.91 -9.85
N ILE A 289 -9.48 5.03 -10.39
CA ILE A 289 -9.64 5.42 -11.80
C ILE A 289 -9.26 4.28 -12.73
N GLU A 290 -8.09 3.66 -12.55
CA GLU A 290 -7.62 2.59 -13.44
C GLU A 290 -8.61 1.42 -13.54
N HIS A 291 -9.21 1.02 -12.42
CA HIS A 291 -10.16 -0.10 -12.41
C HIS A 291 -11.53 0.29 -12.95
N CYS A 292 -11.97 1.51 -12.66
CA CYS A 292 -13.21 2.05 -13.23
C CYS A 292 -13.10 2.18 -14.75
N VAL A 293 -11.95 2.62 -15.26
CA VAL A 293 -11.72 2.76 -16.70
C VAL A 293 -11.71 1.40 -17.39
N VAL A 294 -11.07 0.37 -16.82
CA VAL A 294 -11.13 -0.99 -17.38
C VAL A 294 -12.58 -1.49 -17.50
N ILE A 295 -13.40 -1.23 -16.48
CA ILE A 295 -14.83 -1.56 -16.51
C ILE A 295 -15.56 -0.76 -17.60
N LEU A 296 -15.37 0.56 -17.64
CA LEU A 296 -16.02 1.44 -18.61
C LEU A 296 -15.65 1.06 -20.04
N SER A 297 -14.38 0.77 -20.33
CA SER A 297 -13.92 0.33 -21.64
C SER A 297 -14.69 -0.90 -22.12
N LYS A 298 -14.85 -1.92 -21.26
CA LYS A 298 -15.63 -3.12 -21.63
C LYS A 298 -17.11 -2.80 -21.81
N LEU A 299 -17.72 -1.98 -20.96
CA LEU A 299 -19.12 -1.59 -21.12
C LEU A 299 -19.36 -0.81 -22.43
N VAL A 300 -18.47 0.13 -22.77
CA VAL A 300 -18.55 0.93 -24.00
C VAL A 300 -18.46 0.06 -25.25
N THR A 301 -17.67 -1.02 -25.24
CA THR A 301 -17.64 -1.96 -26.39
C THR A 301 -18.98 -2.65 -26.70
N LEU A 302 -19.93 -2.62 -25.77
CA LEU A 302 -21.25 -3.22 -25.91
C LEU A 302 -22.32 -2.19 -26.35
N ILE A 303 -21.93 -0.95 -26.67
CA ILE A 303 -22.84 0.13 -27.08
C ILE A 303 -22.62 0.45 -28.56
N GLU A 304 -23.69 0.86 -29.25
CA GLU A 304 -23.62 1.39 -30.61
C GLU A 304 -22.78 2.68 -30.66
N LYS A 305 -21.94 2.82 -31.70
CA LYS A 305 -20.96 3.91 -31.85
C LYS A 305 -21.59 5.30 -31.70
N ASP A 306 -22.77 5.52 -32.29
CA ASP A 306 -23.46 6.81 -32.27
C ASP A 306 -23.82 7.29 -30.86
N ARG A 307 -23.91 6.39 -29.86
CA ARG A 307 -24.25 6.73 -28.48
C ARG A 307 -23.01 6.90 -27.59
N ILE A 308 -21.82 6.53 -28.08
CA ILE A 308 -20.56 6.62 -27.32
C ILE A 308 -20.15 8.08 -27.16
N SER A 309 -20.20 8.87 -28.23
CA SER A 309 -19.85 10.29 -28.19
C SER A 309 -20.70 11.07 -27.17
N ASP A 310 -22.02 10.83 -27.16
CA ASP A 310 -22.96 11.41 -26.18
C ASP A 310 -22.61 11.07 -24.72
N ILE A 311 -22.15 9.84 -24.46
CA ILE A 311 -21.76 9.40 -23.13
C ILE A 311 -20.43 10.04 -22.73
N ILE A 312 -19.46 10.07 -23.63
CA ILE A 312 -18.15 10.71 -23.41
C ILE A 312 -18.34 12.19 -23.10
N ASP A 313 -19.16 12.92 -23.86
CA ASP A 313 -19.39 14.34 -23.63
C ASP A 313 -20.06 14.61 -22.27
N LYS A 314 -21.04 13.79 -21.89
CA LYS A 314 -21.66 13.86 -20.54
C LYS A 314 -20.66 13.58 -19.42
N ILE A 315 -19.70 12.68 -19.64
CA ILE A 315 -18.62 12.41 -18.68
C ILE A 315 -17.72 13.63 -18.59
N THR A 316 -17.23 14.14 -19.71
CA THR A 316 -16.32 15.30 -19.78
C THR A 316 -16.92 16.50 -19.07
N CYS A 317 -18.17 16.89 -19.37
CA CYS A 317 -18.84 18.01 -18.71
C CYS A 317 -18.96 17.81 -17.19
N LYS A 318 -19.11 16.57 -16.71
CA LYS A 318 -19.20 16.29 -15.27
C LYS A 318 -17.84 16.45 -14.57
N PHE A 319 -16.74 16.17 -15.28
CA PHE A 319 -15.38 16.23 -14.74
C PHE A 319 -14.73 17.61 -14.83
N GLU A 320 -15.19 18.51 -15.71
CA GLU A 320 -14.70 19.90 -15.84
C GLU A 320 -14.70 20.68 -14.51
N SER A 321 -15.57 20.30 -13.57
CA SER A 321 -15.73 20.96 -12.27
C SER A 321 -14.90 20.37 -11.13
N THR A 322 -14.12 19.31 -11.39
CA THR A 322 -13.36 18.57 -10.36
C THR A 322 -11.85 18.78 -10.48
N PRO A 323 -11.11 18.88 -9.36
CA PRO A 323 -9.64 18.84 -9.40
C PRO A 323 -9.12 17.47 -9.91
N ASN A 324 -7.99 17.45 -10.62
CA ASN A 324 -7.34 16.28 -11.24
C ASN A 324 -7.94 15.78 -12.57
N THR A 325 -8.39 16.70 -13.43
CA THR A 325 -8.91 16.42 -14.79
C THR A 325 -7.91 15.71 -15.70
N ASP A 326 -6.60 15.96 -15.56
CA ASP A 326 -5.56 15.49 -16.49
C ASP A 326 -5.52 13.95 -16.62
N PHE A 327 -5.69 13.24 -15.50
CA PHE A 327 -5.74 11.78 -15.51
C PHE A 327 -6.99 11.26 -16.19
N VAL A 328 -8.13 11.90 -15.95
CA VAL A 328 -9.41 11.51 -16.57
C VAL A 328 -9.39 11.81 -18.07
N GLU A 329 -8.80 12.93 -18.48
CA GLU A 329 -8.61 13.31 -19.88
C GLU A 329 -7.72 12.33 -20.64
N LEU A 330 -6.61 11.89 -20.06
CA LEU A 330 -5.77 10.83 -20.65
C LEU A 330 -6.55 9.52 -20.87
N TRP A 331 -7.52 9.22 -20.01
CA TRP A 331 -8.37 8.04 -20.16
C TRP A 331 -9.51 8.25 -21.15
N LEU A 332 -10.13 9.44 -21.16
CA LEU A 332 -11.11 9.82 -22.18
C LEU A 332 -10.50 9.77 -23.57
N GLN A 333 -9.25 10.22 -23.74
CA GLN A 333 -8.47 10.04 -24.97
C GLN A 333 -8.39 8.57 -25.39
N ARG A 334 -8.04 7.68 -24.47
CA ARG A 334 -7.93 6.24 -24.75
C ARG A 334 -9.27 5.60 -25.11
N LEU A 335 -10.37 6.06 -24.51
CA LEU A 335 -11.73 5.65 -24.88
C LEU A 335 -12.14 6.20 -26.25
N SER A 336 -11.78 7.44 -26.57
CA SER A 336 -12.05 8.07 -27.88
C SER A 336 -11.22 7.51 -29.01
N ILE A 337 -10.02 6.94 -28.78
CA ILE A 337 -9.26 6.25 -29.84
C ILE A 337 -10.05 5.08 -30.45
N VAL A 338 -11.06 4.55 -29.74
CA VAL A 338 -11.99 3.53 -30.25
C VAL A 338 -13.05 4.12 -31.20
N ASP A 339 -13.30 5.43 -31.15
CA ASP A 339 -14.42 6.12 -31.82
C ASP A 339 -13.96 7.19 -32.85
N ASP A 340 -13.05 8.10 -32.49
CA ASP A 340 -12.55 9.18 -33.35
C ASP A 340 -11.12 9.62 -32.94
N ARG A 341 -10.18 9.66 -33.90
CA ARG A 341 -8.77 10.01 -33.66
C ARG A 341 -8.52 11.51 -33.54
N ASP A 342 -9.48 12.35 -33.94
CA ASP A 342 -9.28 13.80 -34.11
C ASP A 342 -9.90 14.67 -32.99
N LYS A 343 -10.42 14.07 -31.91
CA LYS A 343 -10.99 14.82 -30.78
C LYS A 343 -9.88 15.58 -30.03
N ALA A 344 -9.90 16.92 -30.09
CA ALA A 344 -8.91 17.77 -29.44
C ALA A 344 -9.17 17.87 -27.93
N TYR A 345 -8.19 17.44 -27.14
CA TYR A 345 -8.21 17.55 -25.67
C TYR A 345 -7.34 18.74 -25.25
N ASN A 346 -7.92 19.66 -24.46
CA ASN A 346 -7.22 20.84 -24.00
C ASN A 346 -6.30 20.48 -22.83
N SER A 347 -5.03 20.19 -23.12
CA SER A 347 -3.99 20.15 -22.09
C SER A 347 -3.73 21.57 -21.57
N LYS A 348 -4.51 22.03 -20.59
CA LYS A 348 -4.17 23.23 -19.84
C LYS A 348 -3.25 22.81 -18.69
N ASN A 349 -1.98 23.15 -18.86
CA ASN A 349 -0.85 23.05 -17.93
C ASN A 349 0.01 21.79 -18.10
N LEU A 350 0.98 21.89 -19.02
CA LEU A 350 2.27 21.23 -18.88
C LEU A 350 3.26 22.20 -18.22
#